data_AF-H6N6M6-F1
#
_entry.id   AF-H6N6M6-F1
#
_cell.length_a   1.000
_cell.length_b   1.000
_cell.length_c   1.000
_cell.angle_alpha   90.00
_cell.angle_beta   90.00
_cell.angle_gamma   90.00
#
_symmetry.space_group_name_H-M   'P 1'
#
loop_
_entity.id
_entity.type
_entity.pdbx_description
1 polymer ?
#
loop_
_entity_poly.entity_id
_entity_poly.type
_entity_poly.pdbx_seq_one_letter_code
_entity_poly.pdbx_strand_id
1 'polypeptide(L)'
;MATSFVKVATLAAGISGLGFGGYGIYHLTSHKETIRDRIISSLEDKKKRFLGIGDSAWSDLSSKYASFQNKPKKNNGTEDLLFSEIPEWCEKHASEKYSDIKKDLYSKVLTFCFFNTNTLLSNIDSGELKSSEGENHVDWQNAWDLYNKDSTKTANKRNITDGSVNTDINGNDKAKGGKAMHKWCNETSSKKMYEAEELFPIFKHWCVK
;
A
#
# COMPACT_ATOMS: atom_id res chain seq x y z
N MET A 1 30.90 -10.04 55.25
CA MET A 1 30.99 -10.70 53.94
C MET A 1 29.57 -11.01 53.48
N ALA A 2 29.03 -10.25 52.53
CA ALA A 2 27.71 -10.47 51.97
C ALA A 2 27.90 -10.73 50.47
N THR A 3 27.63 -11.97 50.06
CA THR A 3 27.71 -12.45 48.67
C THR A 3 26.38 -12.16 47.99
N SER A 4 26.37 -11.19 47.06
CA SER A 4 25.24 -10.93 46.18
C SER A 4 25.32 -11.84 44.96
N PHE A 5 24.34 -12.73 44.82
CA PHE A 5 24.13 -13.58 43.65
C PHE A 5 23.61 -12.75 42.47
N VAL A 6 24.37 -12.72 41.37
CA VAL A 6 23.90 -12.16 40.09
C VAL A 6 23.14 -13.25 39.35
N LYS A 7 21.81 -13.13 39.26
CA LYS A 7 20.98 -13.93 38.35
C LYS A 7 21.10 -13.35 36.94
N VAL A 8 21.84 -14.01 36.07
CA VAL A 8 21.84 -13.75 34.63
C VAL A 8 20.59 -14.40 34.05
N ALA A 9 19.63 -13.58 33.61
CA ALA A 9 18.50 -14.04 32.82
C ALA A 9 18.93 -14.18 31.36
N THR A 10 19.19 -15.40 30.93
CA THR A 10 19.28 -15.79 29.52
C THR A 10 17.92 -15.61 28.86
N LEU A 11 17.76 -14.58 28.02
CA LEU A 11 16.65 -14.48 27.09
C LEU A 11 16.91 -15.44 25.91
N ALA A 12 16.30 -16.62 26.00
CA ALA A 12 16.16 -17.54 24.89
C ALA A 12 15.12 -17.02 23.89
N ALA A 13 15.42 -17.22 22.60
CA ALA A 13 14.71 -16.71 21.46
C ALA A 13 13.22 -17.10 21.41
N GLY A 14 12.38 -16.12 21.06
CA GLY A 14 11.06 -16.34 20.47
C GLY A 14 10.97 -15.52 19.20
N ILE A 15 11.34 -16.12 18.07
CA ILE A 15 11.07 -15.54 16.74
C ILE A 15 9.62 -15.90 16.41
N SER A 16 8.69 -15.10 16.91
CA SER A 16 7.31 -15.07 16.43
C SER A 16 7.15 -13.80 15.60
N GLY A 17 6.83 -13.98 14.32
CA GLY A 17 6.76 -12.93 13.31
C GLY A 17 6.01 -11.70 13.79
N LEU A 18 6.75 -10.62 13.94
CA LEU A 18 6.20 -9.30 14.16
C LEU A 18 6.66 -8.43 13.00
N GLY A 19 5.73 -8.18 12.07
CA GLY A 19 5.83 -7.10 11.10
C GLY A 19 5.72 -5.77 11.82
N PHE A 20 6.75 -5.40 12.58
CA PHE A 20 6.91 -4.04 13.07
C PHE A 20 7.61 -3.25 11.98
N GLY A 21 6.89 -2.28 11.41
CA GLY A 21 7.50 -1.20 10.64
C GLY A 21 8.61 -0.58 11.49
N GLY A 22 9.85 -0.68 11.02
CA GLY A 22 11.01 -0.14 11.69
C GLY A 22 10.94 1.38 11.77
N TYR A 23 10.31 1.90 12.82
CA TYR A 23 10.55 3.25 13.30
C TYR A 23 11.88 3.23 14.07
N GLY A 24 12.97 3.53 13.37
CA GLY A 24 14.25 3.78 14.00
C GLY A 24 14.21 5.12 14.73
N ILE A 25 14.36 5.10 16.05
CA ILE A 25 14.68 6.30 16.84
C ILE A 25 16.11 6.70 16.46
N TYR A 26 16.25 7.67 15.56
CA TYR A 26 17.54 8.24 15.21
C TYR A 26 17.93 9.30 16.24
N HIS A 27 18.89 8.96 17.10
CA HIS A 27 19.46 9.88 18.07
C HIS A 27 20.34 10.94 17.38
N LEU A 28 20.12 12.18 17.82
CA LEU A 28 20.84 13.43 17.54
C LEU A 28 22.37 13.29 17.50
N THR A 29 22.93 13.28 16.29
CA THR A 29 24.24 13.86 15.97
C THR A 29 24.09 14.57 14.63
N SER A 30 24.96 15.53 14.28
CA SER A 30 24.86 16.47 13.13
C SER A 30 24.87 15.82 11.73
N HIS A 31 24.06 14.80 11.49
CA HIS A 31 23.77 14.24 10.19
C HIS A 31 22.81 15.18 9.46
N LYS A 32 23.30 15.77 8.37
CA LYS A 32 22.45 16.50 7.42
C LYS A 32 21.36 15.54 6.94
N GLU A 33 20.10 15.95 7.08
CA GLU A 33 18.89 15.22 6.65
C GLU A 33 19.06 14.62 5.25
N THR A 34 18.80 13.31 5.11
CA THR A 34 18.83 12.64 3.80
C THR A 34 17.51 12.82 3.05
N ILE A 35 17.50 12.51 1.76
CA ILE A 35 16.27 12.47 0.97
C ILE A 35 15.27 11.49 1.59
N ARG A 36 15.73 10.32 2.05
CA ARG A 36 14.91 9.32 2.74
C ARG A 36 14.24 9.91 3.98
N ASP A 37 15.01 10.54 4.86
CA ASP A 37 14.52 11.11 6.11
C ASP A 37 13.47 12.19 5.84
N ARG A 38 13.76 13.06 4.86
CA ARG A 38 12.85 14.11 4.43
C ARG A 38 11.54 13.55 3.90
N ILE A 39 11.61 12.51 3.07
CA ILE A 39 10.42 11.85 2.51
C ILE A 39 9.60 11.24 3.63
N ILE A 40 10.21 10.43 4.51
CA ILE A 40 9.51 9.78 5.63
C ILE A 40 8.78 10.82 6.49
N SER A 41 9.46 11.92 6.84
CA SER A 41 8.86 13.02 7.60
C SER A 41 7.71 13.71 6.87
N SER A 42 7.73 13.73 5.53
CA SER A 42 6.63 14.30 4.72
C SER A 42 5.44 13.35 4.50
N LEU A 43 5.57 12.08 4.91
CA LEU A 43 4.62 11.00 4.66
C LEU A 43 3.80 10.61 5.89
N GLU A 44 3.80 11.36 7.00
CA GLU A 44 3.17 10.97 8.28
C GLU A 44 1.76 10.36 8.13
N ASP A 45 0.93 10.87 7.21
CA ASP A 45 -0.44 10.37 6.97
C ASP A 45 -0.57 9.38 5.79
N LYS A 46 0.51 9.18 5.04
CA LYS A 46 0.53 8.36 3.84
C LYS A 46 1.26 7.07 4.22
N LYS A 47 0.52 5.97 4.37
CA LYS A 47 0.99 4.60 4.71
C LYS A 47 1.97 3.97 3.69
N LYS A 48 2.85 4.78 3.07
CA LYS A 48 3.93 4.41 2.16
C LYS A 48 5.20 4.16 2.98
N ARG A 49 5.99 3.18 2.54
CA ARG A 49 7.28 2.86 3.13
C ARG A 49 8.35 2.77 2.06
N PHE A 50 9.59 2.99 2.46
CA PHE A 50 10.75 2.74 1.59
C PHE A 50 10.88 1.25 1.31
N LEU A 51 11.15 0.89 0.05
CA LEU A 51 11.50 -0.46 -0.35
C LEU A 51 13.02 -0.54 -0.55
N GLY A 52 13.70 -1.21 0.38
CA GLY A 52 15.14 -1.41 0.29
C GLY A 52 15.54 -2.54 -0.65
N ILE A 53 16.84 -2.73 -0.83
CA ILE A 53 17.37 -3.89 -1.56
C ILE A 53 16.88 -5.19 -0.89
N GLY A 54 16.40 -6.14 -1.70
CA GLY A 54 15.90 -7.44 -1.23
C GLY A 54 14.46 -7.44 -0.69
N ASP A 55 13.75 -6.30 -0.73
CA ASP A 55 12.34 -6.28 -0.36
C ASP A 55 11.50 -7.15 -1.31
N SER A 56 10.67 -8.04 -0.75
CA SER A 56 9.87 -8.96 -1.55
C SER A 56 8.84 -8.25 -2.42
N ALA A 57 8.40 -7.04 -2.05
CA ALA A 57 7.44 -6.27 -2.84
C ALA A 57 8.00 -5.86 -4.22
N TRP A 58 9.32 -5.91 -4.43
CA TRP A 58 9.90 -5.64 -5.73
C TRP A 58 9.48 -6.64 -6.81
N SER A 59 9.17 -7.91 -6.49
CA SER A 59 8.72 -8.86 -7.53
C SER A 59 7.45 -8.39 -8.25
N ASP A 60 6.58 -7.70 -7.52
CA ASP A 60 5.22 -7.36 -7.97
C ASP A 60 5.18 -5.97 -8.64
N LEU A 61 6.24 -5.18 -8.50
CA LEU A 61 6.30 -3.81 -9.01
C LEU A 61 6.76 -3.68 -10.47
N SER A 62 7.14 -4.77 -11.13
CA SER A 62 7.68 -4.74 -12.49
C SER A 62 6.70 -4.12 -13.51
N SER A 63 5.43 -4.54 -13.49
CA SER A 63 4.38 -3.99 -14.35
C SER A 63 4.07 -2.53 -14.01
N LYS A 64 4.02 -2.19 -12.72
CA LYS A 64 3.81 -0.79 -12.30
C LYS A 64 4.97 0.09 -12.77
N TYR A 65 6.20 -0.38 -12.62
CA TYR A 65 7.38 0.32 -13.09
C TYR A 65 7.33 0.58 -14.60
N ALA A 66 6.94 -0.43 -15.39
CA ALA A 66 6.81 -0.27 -16.83
C ALA A 66 5.86 0.87 -17.23
N SER A 67 4.77 1.08 -16.46
CA SER A 67 3.78 2.14 -16.71
C SER A 67 4.24 3.57 -16.38
N PHE A 68 5.28 3.72 -15.54
CA PHE A 68 5.74 5.04 -15.13
C PHE A 68 6.36 5.83 -16.29
N GLN A 69 6.10 7.13 -16.28
CA GLN A 69 6.79 8.10 -17.11
C GLN A 69 7.98 8.67 -16.33
N ASN A 70 8.94 9.29 -17.02
CA ASN A 70 10.09 9.97 -16.40
C ASN A 70 10.89 9.08 -15.44
N LYS A 71 11.15 7.83 -15.87
CA LYS A 71 11.94 6.85 -15.12
C LYS A 71 13.33 7.42 -14.77
N PRO A 72 13.95 6.95 -13.67
CA PRO A 72 15.34 7.26 -13.40
C PRO A 72 16.20 6.92 -14.62
N LYS A 73 17.20 7.75 -14.89
CA LYS A 73 18.11 7.56 -16.02
C LYS A 73 19.38 6.86 -15.56
N LYS A 74 19.99 6.09 -16.45
CA LYS A 74 21.37 5.60 -16.27
C LYS A 74 22.35 6.78 -16.19
N ASN A 75 23.59 6.49 -15.83
CA ASN A 75 24.65 7.50 -15.71
C ASN A 75 24.92 8.27 -17.03
N ASN A 76 24.53 7.72 -18.18
CA ASN A 76 24.63 8.39 -19.49
C ASN A 76 23.54 9.46 -19.70
N GLY A 77 22.54 9.54 -18.83
CA GLY A 77 21.46 10.53 -18.87
C GLY A 77 20.40 10.32 -19.95
N THR A 78 20.60 9.39 -20.87
CA THR A 78 19.73 9.19 -22.04
C THR A 78 18.78 8.01 -21.86
N GLU A 79 19.29 6.89 -21.35
CA GLU A 79 18.54 5.66 -21.19
C GLU A 79 17.83 5.58 -19.84
N ASP A 80 16.61 5.03 -19.84
CA ASP A 80 15.93 4.66 -18.60
C ASP A 80 16.67 3.52 -17.90
N LEU A 81 16.62 3.55 -16.58
CA LEU A 81 17.10 2.47 -15.73
C LEU A 81 16.22 1.23 -15.93
N LEU A 82 16.82 0.04 -15.95
CA LEU A 82 16.07 -1.20 -15.97
C LEU A 82 15.43 -1.44 -14.61
N PHE A 83 14.33 -2.20 -14.58
CA PHE A 83 13.64 -2.52 -13.33
C PHE A 83 14.56 -3.20 -12.31
N SER A 84 15.43 -4.10 -12.77
CA SER A 84 16.40 -4.82 -11.93
C SER A 84 17.42 -3.92 -11.24
N GLU A 85 17.65 -2.71 -11.76
CA GLU A 85 18.62 -1.75 -11.22
C GLU A 85 17.96 -0.78 -10.20
N ILE A 86 16.62 -0.73 -10.14
CA ILE A 86 15.88 0.22 -9.30
C ILE A 86 16.13 0.04 -7.81
N PRO A 87 16.16 -1.17 -7.23
CA PRO A 87 16.40 -1.34 -5.79
C PRO A 87 17.74 -0.73 -5.34
N GLU A 88 18.82 -0.98 -6.10
CA GLU A 88 20.14 -0.42 -5.81
C GLU A 88 20.17 1.10 -6.01
N TRP A 89 19.52 1.59 -7.06
CA TRP A 89 19.36 3.02 -7.32
C TRP A 89 18.64 3.71 -6.15
N CYS A 90 17.57 3.12 -5.63
CA CYS A 90 16.83 3.62 -4.50
C CYS A 90 17.68 3.73 -3.23
N GLU A 91 18.43 2.68 -2.88
CA GLU A 91 19.29 2.67 -1.69
C GLU A 91 20.36 3.78 -1.75
N LYS A 92 21.01 3.91 -2.91
CA LYS A 92 22.04 4.92 -3.15
C LYS A 92 21.48 6.34 -3.05
N HIS A 93 20.40 6.63 -3.78
CA HIS A 93 19.91 8.00 -3.93
C HIS A 93 19.05 8.47 -2.77
N ALA A 94 18.33 7.57 -2.09
CA ALA A 94 17.59 7.93 -0.88
C ALA A 94 18.52 8.32 0.28
N SER A 95 19.73 7.75 0.32
CA SER A 95 20.76 8.06 1.32
C SER A 95 21.50 9.36 1.05
N GLU A 96 21.27 10.01 -0.08
CA GLU A 96 21.90 11.30 -0.37
C GLU A 96 21.34 12.41 0.51
N LYS A 97 22.22 13.35 0.87
CA LYS A 97 21.82 14.58 1.59
C LYS A 97 20.80 15.37 0.77
N TYR A 98 19.71 15.78 1.42
CA TYR A 98 18.70 16.63 0.82
C TYR A 98 19.23 18.06 0.62
N SER A 99 18.82 18.68 -0.50
CA SER A 99 18.98 20.09 -0.77
C SER A 99 17.95 20.55 -1.81
N ASP A 100 17.66 21.85 -1.87
CA ASP A 100 16.70 22.40 -2.84
C ASP A 100 17.08 22.12 -4.30
N ILE A 101 18.37 22.01 -4.60
CA ILE A 101 18.89 21.70 -5.93
C ILE A 101 18.53 20.25 -6.34
N LYS A 102 18.29 19.37 -5.36
CA LYS A 102 17.96 17.95 -5.57
C LYS A 102 16.45 17.66 -5.55
N LYS A 103 15.59 18.65 -5.78
CA LYS A 103 14.12 18.47 -5.80
C LYS A 103 13.64 17.45 -6.83
N ASP A 104 14.29 17.37 -8.00
CA ASP A 104 13.98 16.35 -9.00
C ASP A 104 14.32 14.94 -8.48
N LEU A 105 15.52 14.76 -7.91
CA LEU A 105 15.93 13.49 -7.32
C LEU A 105 15.01 13.08 -6.17
N TYR A 106 14.66 14.03 -5.29
CA TYR A 106 13.69 13.81 -4.22
C TYR A 106 12.37 13.27 -4.76
N SER A 107 11.82 13.90 -5.80
CA SER A 107 10.54 13.50 -6.40
C SER A 107 10.62 12.12 -7.05
N LYS A 108 11.74 11.80 -7.68
CA LYS A 108 12.01 10.46 -8.22
C LYS A 108 12.12 9.41 -7.12
N VAL A 109 12.90 9.65 -6.07
CA VAL A 109 13.01 8.72 -4.93
C VAL A 109 11.64 8.49 -4.29
N LEU A 110 10.85 9.53 -4.07
CA LEU A 110 9.48 9.40 -3.56
C LEU A 110 8.58 8.56 -4.47
N THR A 111 8.72 8.69 -5.79
CA THR A 111 7.88 7.99 -6.76
C THR A 111 8.28 6.53 -6.95
N PHE A 112 9.58 6.27 -7.04
CA PHE A 112 10.13 4.97 -7.45
C PHE A 112 10.60 4.10 -6.30
N CYS A 113 10.72 4.64 -5.08
CA CYS A 113 11.26 3.91 -3.93
C CYS A 113 10.29 3.82 -2.73
N PHE A 114 9.20 4.58 -2.76
CA PHE A 114 8.21 4.61 -1.66
C PHE A 114 6.84 4.15 -2.12
N PHE A 115 6.41 3.02 -1.59
CA PHE A 115 5.13 2.39 -1.95
C PHE A 115 4.31 2.06 -0.72
N ASN A 116 2.99 2.12 -0.89
CA ASN A 116 2.05 1.61 0.10
C ASN A 116 1.83 0.12 -0.19
N THR A 117 2.48 -0.74 0.59
CA THR A 117 2.41 -2.21 0.42
C THR A 117 1.26 -2.85 1.19
N ASN A 118 0.43 -2.05 1.85
CA ASN A 118 -0.79 -2.54 2.47
C ASN A 118 -1.77 -2.98 1.40
N THR A 119 -2.63 -3.92 1.76
CA THR A 119 -3.82 -4.22 0.96
C THR A 119 -4.84 -3.10 1.11
N LEU A 120 -5.81 -3.00 0.21
CA LEU A 120 -6.88 -2.01 0.32
C LEU A 120 -7.60 -2.10 1.68
N LEU A 121 -7.85 -3.31 2.19
CA LEU A 121 -8.49 -3.50 3.50
C LEU A 121 -7.59 -3.09 4.68
N SER A 122 -6.35 -3.58 4.72
CA SER A 122 -5.41 -3.23 5.80
C SER A 122 -4.98 -1.77 5.79
N ASN A 123 -5.21 -1.06 4.68
CA ASN A 123 -5.00 0.38 4.59
C ASN A 123 -6.09 1.19 5.32
N ILE A 124 -7.18 0.59 5.76
CA ILE A 124 -8.28 1.25 6.50
C ILE A 124 -8.17 0.94 7.99
N ASP A 125 -8.46 1.93 8.83
CA ASP A 125 -8.27 1.80 10.29
C ASP A 125 -9.26 0.83 10.94
N SER A 126 -10.49 0.69 10.41
CA SER A 126 -11.42 -0.34 10.86
C SER A 126 -11.01 -1.74 10.41
N GLY A 127 -10.32 -1.88 9.28
CA GLY A 127 -9.86 -3.16 8.75
C GLY A 127 -10.96 -4.17 8.43
N GLU A 128 -12.24 -3.76 8.39
CA GLU A 128 -13.37 -4.68 8.30
C GLU A 128 -14.26 -4.44 7.07
N LEU A 129 -14.61 -5.54 6.39
CA LEU A 129 -15.63 -5.53 5.35
C LEU A 129 -17.02 -5.33 5.96
N LYS A 130 -17.96 -4.81 5.16
CA LYS A 130 -19.38 -4.62 5.55
C LYS A 130 -20.01 -5.87 6.16
N SER A 131 -19.63 -7.04 5.68
CA SER A 131 -20.02 -8.32 6.25
C SER A 131 -18.86 -9.31 6.17
N SER A 132 -18.76 -10.18 7.17
CA SER A 132 -17.89 -11.35 7.18
C SER A 132 -18.63 -12.62 6.74
N GLU A 133 -19.92 -12.50 6.43
CA GLU A 133 -20.77 -13.62 6.06
C GLU A 133 -20.56 -14.05 4.61
N GLY A 134 -20.96 -15.28 4.29
CA GLY A 134 -20.81 -15.84 2.95
C GLY A 134 -21.65 -15.13 1.88
N GLU A 135 -21.35 -15.40 0.60
CA GLU A 135 -21.94 -14.75 -0.57
C GLU A 135 -23.47 -14.77 -0.66
N ASN A 136 -24.13 -15.72 0.00
CA ASN A 136 -25.60 -15.87 -0.01
C ASN A 136 -26.28 -15.09 1.13
N HIS A 137 -25.51 -14.50 2.04
CA HIS A 137 -26.04 -13.83 3.21
C HIS A 137 -26.79 -12.54 2.85
N VAL A 138 -27.80 -12.18 3.65
CA VAL A 138 -28.67 -11.02 3.39
C VAL A 138 -27.90 -9.70 3.43
N ASP A 139 -26.80 -9.63 4.17
CA ASP A 139 -25.97 -8.42 4.26
C ASP A 139 -25.43 -7.99 2.90
N TRP A 140 -24.98 -8.94 2.08
CA TRP A 140 -24.43 -8.63 0.77
C TRP A 140 -25.51 -8.21 -0.22
N GLN A 141 -26.70 -8.79 -0.09
CA GLN A 141 -27.86 -8.33 -0.85
C GLN A 141 -28.28 -6.92 -0.45
N ASN A 142 -28.20 -6.57 0.84
CA ASN A 142 -28.49 -5.23 1.33
C ASN A 142 -27.41 -4.22 0.90
N ALA A 143 -26.13 -4.61 0.94
CA ALA A 143 -25.03 -3.80 0.42
C ALA A 143 -25.19 -3.52 -1.09
N TRP A 144 -25.58 -4.55 -1.84
CA TRP A 144 -25.90 -4.39 -3.25
C TRP A 144 -27.12 -3.49 -3.49
N ASP A 145 -28.19 -3.62 -2.70
CA ASP A 145 -29.35 -2.72 -2.80
C ASP A 145 -28.96 -1.25 -2.61
N LEU A 146 -28.10 -0.95 -1.64
CA LEU A 146 -27.59 0.40 -1.40
C LEU A 146 -26.78 0.91 -2.61
N TYR A 147 -25.88 0.06 -3.12
CA TYR A 147 -25.13 0.37 -4.34
C TYR A 147 -26.05 0.62 -5.54
N ASN A 148 -27.08 -0.21 -5.73
CA ASN A 148 -27.94 -0.11 -6.89
C ASN A 148 -28.85 1.12 -6.83
N LYS A 149 -29.30 1.50 -5.64
CA LYS A 149 -30.17 2.66 -5.39
C LYS A 149 -29.43 4.01 -5.36
N ASP A 150 -28.11 4.03 -5.18
CA ASP A 150 -27.35 5.29 -5.23
C ASP A 150 -27.33 5.82 -6.68
N SER A 151 -28.16 6.82 -6.96
CA SER A 151 -28.19 7.50 -8.27
C SER A 151 -26.96 8.37 -8.53
N THR A 152 -26.20 8.70 -7.48
CA THR A 152 -25.03 9.59 -7.55
C THR A 152 -23.72 8.84 -7.81
N LYS A 153 -23.73 7.50 -7.78
CA LYS A 153 -22.52 6.68 -7.93
C LYS A 153 -21.74 6.98 -9.21
N THR A 154 -22.41 7.25 -10.33
CA THR A 154 -21.75 7.62 -11.58
C THR A 154 -21.12 9.00 -11.52
N ALA A 155 -21.86 10.00 -11.05
CA ALA A 155 -21.37 11.38 -10.92
C ALA A 155 -20.15 11.47 -10.00
N ASN A 156 -20.14 10.63 -8.96
CA ASN A 156 -19.06 10.55 -7.99
C ASN A 156 -17.94 9.56 -8.34
N LYS A 157 -17.95 8.97 -9.55
CA LYS A 157 -16.97 7.96 -10.00
C LYS A 157 -16.84 6.75 -9.06
N ARG A 158 -17.96 6.33 -8.46
CA ARG A 158 -18.08 5.17 -7.55
C ARG A 158 -18.71 3.94 -8.21
N ASN A 159 -18.77 3.89 -9.54
CA ASN A 159 -19.27 2.71 -10.23
C ASN A 159 -18.27 1.56 -10.14
N ILE A 160 -18.79 0.36 -9.95
CA ILE A 160 -18.01 -0.88 -10.09
C ILE A 160 -18.15 -1.32 -11.54
N THR A 161 -17.06 -1.17 -12.30
CA THR A 161 -17.00 -1.50 -13.74
C THR A 161 -16.17 -2.75 -14.02
N ASP A 162 -15.81 -3.51 -12.98
CA ASP A 162 -15.00 -4.72 -13.11
C ASP A 162 -15.77 -5.77 -13.94
N GLY A 163 -15.20 -6.16 -15.08
CA GLY A 163 -15.85 -7.04 -16.04
C GLY A 163 -16.24 -8.41 -15.48
N SER A 164 -15.58 -8.87 -14.41
CA SER A 164 -15.86 -10.16 -13.78
C SER A 164 -17.15 -10.20 -12.94
N VAL A 165 -17.73 -9.03 -12.64
CA VAL A 165 -18.94 -8.86 -11.82
C VAL A 165 -19.95 -7.88 -12.43
N ASN A 166 -19.57 -7.10 -13.44
CA ASN A 166 -20.33 -5.97 -13.97
C ASN A 166 -21.79 -6.31 -14.34
N THR A 167 -22.01 -7.47 -14.98
CA THR A 167 -23.33 -7.92 -15.43
C THR A 167 -24.29 -8.12 -14.26
N ASP A 168 -23.83 -8.75 -13.19
CA ASP A 168 -24.66 -9.08 -12.05
C ASP A 168 -24.77 -7.91 -11.06
N ILE A 169 -23.67 -7.18 -10.85
CA ILE A 169 -23.63 -6.05 -9.90
C ILE A 169 -24.45 -4.84 -10.41
N ASN A 170 -24.58 -4.67 -11.72
CA ASN A 170 -25.42 -3.63 -12.33
C ASN A 170 -26.71 -4.21 -12.95
N GLY A 171 -27.05 -5.45 -12.59
CA GLY A 171 -28.27 -6.12 -13.02
C GLY A 171 -29.50 -5.75 -12.17
N ASN A 172 -30.57 -6.55 -12.31
CA ASN A 172 -31.83 -6.35 -11.59
C ASN A 172 -32.13 -7.48 -10.57
N ASP A 173 -31.29 -8.51 -10.49
CA ASP A 173 -31.45 -9.65 -9.59
C ASP A 173 -30.67 -9.41 -8.30
N LYS A 174 -31.39 -9.24 -7.19
CA LYS A 174 -30.81 -8.95 -5.88
C LYS A 174 -29.89 -10.06 -5.35
N ALA A 175 -30.20 -11.33 -5.61
CA ALA A 175 -29.38 -12.43 -5.15
C ALA A 175 -28.07 -12.50 -5.93
N LYS A 176 -28.12 -12.35 -7.27
CA LYS A 176 -26.92 -12.29 -8.11
C LYS A 176 -26.09 -11.05 -7.82
N GLY A 177 -26.73 -9.90 -7.65
CA GLY A 177 -26.09 -8.65 -7.29
C GLY A 177 -25.37 -8.72 -5.94
N GLY A 178 -26.00 -9.33 -4.94
CA GLY A 178 -25.38 -9.59 -3.63
C GLY A 178 -24.12 -10.46 -3.74
N LYS A 179 -24.19 -11.58 -4.48
CA LYS A 179 -23.00 -12.43 -4.74
C LYS A 179 -21.90 -11.67 -5.47
N ALA A 180 -22.25 -10.86 -6.47
CA ALA A 180 -21.32 -10.05 -7.23
C ALA A 180 -20.64 -8.99 -6.34
N MET A 181 -21.39 -8.35 -5.44
CA MET A 181 -20.84 -7.42 -4.45
C MET A 181 -19.89 -8.11 -3.48
N HIS A 182 -20.29 -9.25 -2.91
CA HIS A 182 -19.41 -10.06 -2.05
C HIS A 182 -18.10 -10.42 -2.76
N LYS A 183 -18.20 -10.94 -3.99
CA LYS A 183 -17.03 -11.30 -4.79
C LYS A 183 -16.12 -10.11 -5.03
N TRP A 184 -16.67 -9.00 -5.53
CA TRP A 184 -15.88 -7.81 -5.83
C TRP A 184 -15.18 -7.25 -4.59
N CYS A 185 -15.88 -7.18 -3.46
CA CYS A 185 -15.32 -6.70 -2.21
C CYS A 185 -14.18 -7.61 -1.71
N ASN A 186 -14.38 -8.93 -1.70
CA ASN A 186 -13.33 -9.85 -1.25
C ASN A 186 -12.11 -9.83 -2.17
N GLU A 187 -12.29 -9.89 -3.49
CA GLU A 187 -11.19 -9.86 -4.45
C GLU A 187 -10.45 -8.51 -4.43
N THR A 188 -11.15 -7.40 -4.23
CA THR A 188 -10.54 -6.06 -4.17
C THR A 188 -9.84 -5.81 -2.85
N SER A 189 -10.31 -6.41 -1.75
CA SER A 189 -9.77 -6.21 -0.40
C SER A 189 -8.29 -6.58 -0.26
N SER A 190 -7.84 -7.59 -1.01
CA SER A 190 -6.49 -8.16 -0.97
C SER A 190 -5.52 -7.47 -1.94
N LYS A 191 -6.04 -6.69 -2.91
CA LYS A 191 -5.20 -5.94 -3.85
C LYS A 191 -4.30 -4.97 -3.09
N LYS A 192 -3.08 -4.79 -3.57
CA LYS A 192 -2.12 -3.88 -2.97
C LYS A 192 -2.46 -2.44 -3.30
N MET A 193 -2.25 -1.52 -2.36
CA MET A 193 -2.49 -0.09 -2.56
C MET A 193 -1.66 0.48 -3.70
N TYR A 194 -0.46 -0.05 -3.96
CA TYR A 194 0.31 0.37 -5.13
C TYR A 194 -0.24 -0.19 -6.46
N GLU A 195 -1.08 -1.22 -6.49
CA GLU A 195 -1.65 -1.76 -7.73
C GLU A 195 -3.04 -1.17 -8.05
N ALA A 196 -3.81 -0.87 -7.00
CA ALA A 196 -5.23 -0.57 -7.11
C ALA A 196 -5.61 0.70 -6.32
N GLU A 197 -4.72 1.71 -6.31
CA GLU A 197 -4.92 2.96 -5.58
C GLU A 197 -6.22 3.67 -5.99
N GLU A 198 -6.55 3.63 -7.28
CA GLU A 198 -7.76 4.19 -7.87
C GLU A 198 -9.04 3.47 -7.44
N LEU A 199 -8.96 2.19 -7.06
CA LEU A 199 -10.09 1.43 -6.54
C LEU A 199 -10.36 1.72 -5.07
N PHE A 200 -9.37 2.24 -4.34
CA PHE A 200 -9.47 2.48 -2.90
C PHE A 200 -10.70 3.31 -2.47
N PRO A 201 -11.02 4.48 -3.09
CA PRO A 201 -12.21 5.24 -2.70
C PRO A 201 -13.52 4.49 -2.94
N ILE A 202 -13.57 3.68 -4.01
CA ILE A 202 -14.76 2.89 -4.37
C ILE A 202 -14.92 1.74 -3.37
N PHE A 203 -13.84 1.01 -3.11
CA PHE A 203 -13.78 -0.07 -2.14
C PHE A 203 -14.15 0.42 -0.74
N LYS A 204 -13.56 1.53 -0.30
CA LYS A 204 -13.84 2.13 1.00
C LYS A 204 -15.32 2.48 1.16
N HIS A 205 -15.96 2.97 0.10
CA HIS A 205 -17.37 3.36 0.18
C HIS A 205 -18.32 2.16 0.20
N TRP A 206 -18.08 1.17 -0.69
CA TRP A 206 -19.04 0.07 -0.89
C TRP A 206 -18.76 -1.18 -0.08
N CYS A 207 -17.52 -1.42 0.33
CA CYS A 207 -17.12 -2.70 0.92
C CYS A 207 -16.79 -2.64 2.40
N VAL A 208 -16.67 -1.45 3.00
CA VAL A 208 -16.21 -1.27 4.37
C VAL A 208 -17.36 -0.82 5.27
N LYS A 209 -17.33 -1.24 6.53
CA LYS A 209 -18.32 -0.84 7.55
C LYS A 209 -18.34 0.66 7.76
#